data_AF-A0A2Z4WAK2-F1
#
_entry.id   AF-A0A2Z4WAK2-F1
#
_cell.length_a   1.000
_cell.length_b   1.000
_cell.length_c   1.000
_cell.angle_alpha   90.00
_cell.angle_beta   90.00
_cell.angle_gamma   90.00
#
_symmetry.space_group_name_H-M   'P 1'
#
loop_
_entity.id
_entity.type
_entity.pdbx_description
1 polymer ?
#
loop_
_entity_poly.entity_id
_entity_poly.type
_entity_poly.pdbx_seq_one_letter_code
_entity_poly.pdbx_strand_id
1 'polypeptide(L)'
;MQEKSMMNDYLSTINSSLSFYASVIAQTENVQLRQQLQMMRNQDEARQYKVYETAKQKGFYKPAEAATQTQINTVKSELTSNQ
;
A
#
# COMPACT_ATOMS: atom_id res chain seq x y z
N MET A 1 2.52 20.21 12.95
CA MET A 1 2.20 20.46 11.52
C MET A 1 3.31 20.02 10.58
N GLN A 2 4.57 20.45 10.79
CA GLN A 2 5.71 20.04 9.95
C GLN A 2 5.91 18.52 9.92
N GLU A 3 5.90 17.85 11.08
CA GLU A 3 6.07 16.39 11.15
C GLU A 3 4.98 15.62 10.40
N LYS A 4 3.73 16.06 10.49
CA LYS A 4 2.61 15.50 9.72
C LYS A 4 2.83 15.67 8.21
N SER A 5 3.28 16.83 7.76
CA SER A 5 3.60 17.06 6.35
C SER A 5 4.73 16.14 5.89
N MET A 6 5.84 16.10 6.63
CA MET A 6 6.99 15.24 6.29
C MET A 6 6.60 13.78 6.19
N MET A 7 5.76 13.29 7.11
CA MET A 7 5.31 11.90 7.09
C MET A 7 4.36 11.62 5.92
N ASN A 8 3.48 12.56 5.59
CA ASN A 8 2.62 12.46 4.41
C ASN A 8 3.43 12.49 3.11
N ASP A 9 4.42 13.37 3.00
CA ASP A 9 5.31 13.47 1.84
C ASP A 9 6.09 12.17 1.67
N TYR A 10 6.64 11.63 2.75
CA TYR A 10 7.34 10.34 2.73
C TYR A 10 6.42 9.18 2.33
N LEU A 11 5.19 9.12 2.87
CA LEU A 11 4.18 8.14 2.48
C LEU A 11 3.81 8.27 0.99
N SER A 12 3.70 9.49 0.47
CA SER A 12 3.42 9.74 -0.94
C SER A 12 4.56 9.26 -1.84
N THR A 13 5.82 9.56 -1.46
CA THR A 13 7.00 9.11 -2.19
C THR A 13 7.09 7.58 -2.22
N ILE A 14 6.94 6.91 -1.08
CA ILE A 14 7.09 5.45 -1.03
C ILE A 14 5.94 4.74 -1.79
N ASN A 15 4.71 5.27 -1.74
CA ASN A 15 3.60 4.74 -2.54
C ASN A 15 3.85 4.89 -4.06
N SER A 16 4.47 6.00 -4.46
CA SER A 16 4.87 6.22 -5.86
C SER A 16 5.95 5.21 -6.29
N SER A 17 6.95 4.95 -5.44
CA SER A 17 7.97 3.93 -5.69
C SER A 17 7.37 2.52 -5.83
N LEU A 18 6.42 2.15 -4.95
CA LEU A 18 5.73 0.86 -5.03
C LEU A 18 4.98 0.68 -6.36
N SER A 19 4.30 1.72 -6.82
CA SER A 19 3.58 1.72 -8.11
C SER A 19 4.56 1.61 -9.29
N PHE A 20 5.70 2.29 -9.21
CA PHE A 20 6.77 2.20 -10.20
C PHE A 20 7.35 0.78 -10.28
N TYR A 21 7.71 0.17 -9.14
CA TYR A 21 8.23 -1.20 -9.14
C TYR A 21 7.24 -2.18 -9.76
N ALA A 22 5.95 -2.09 -9.42
CA ALA A 22 4.92 -2.96 -10.00
C ALA A 22 4.89 -2.84 -11.53
N SER A 23 4.95 -1.62 -12.05
CA SER A 23 4.94 -1.35 -13.49
C SER A 23 6.17 -1.96 -14.20
N VAL A 24 7.36 -1.77 -13.63
CA VAL A 24 8.61 -2.29 -14.24
C VAL A 24 8.73 -3.81 -14.12
N ILE A 25 8.36 -4.39 -12.96
CA ILE A 25 8.38 -5.85 -12.73
C ILE A 25 7.52 -6.58 -13.76
N ALA A 26 6.35 -6.01 -14.10
CA ALA A 26 5.41 -6.60 -15.05
C ALA A 26 5.93 -6.58 -16.49
N GLN A 27 6.79 -5.61 -16.84
CA GLN A 27 7.24 -5.37 -18.22
C GLN A 27 8.67 -5.84 -18.49
N THR A 28 9.47 -6.12 -17.45
CA THR A 28 10.85 -6.55 -17.62
C THR A 28 10.96 -8.05 -17.92
N GLU A 29 11.73 -8.40 -18.96
CA GLU A 29 12.12 -9.77 -19.29
C GLU A 29 13.40 -10.23 -18.58
N ASN A 30 14.21 -9.28 -18.07
CA ASN A 30 15.44 -9.60 -17.37
C ASN A 30 15.11 -10.15 -15.97
N VAL A 31 15.36 -11.44 -15.79
CA VAL A 31 15.02 -12.17 -14.56
C VAL A 31 15.78 -11.64 -13.33
N GLN A 32 17.06 -11.26 -13.48
CA GLN A 32 17.86 -10.73 -12.38
C GLN A 32 17.34 -9.36 -11.94
N LEU A 33 17.04 -8.48 -12.89
CA LEU A 33 16.44 -7.18 -12.63
C LEU A 33 15.07 -7.34 -11.96
N ARG A 34 14.23 -8.26 -12.46
CA ARG A 34 12.93 -8.58 -11.85
C ARG A 34 13.06 -8.96 -10.38
N GLN A 35 13.96 -9.90 -10.06
CA GLN A 35 14.18 -10.35 -8.69
C GLN A 35 14.66 -9.22 -7.78
N GLN A 36 15.57 -8.38 -8.27
CA GLN A 36 16.08 -7.23 -7.51
C GLN A 36 14.95 -6.23 -7.21
N LEU A 37 14.14 -5.88 -8.20
CA LEU A 37 13.01 -4.96 -8.03
C LEU A 37 11.96 -5.53 -7.07
N GLN A 38 11.71 -6.85 -7.10
CA GLN A 38 10.81 -7.52 -6.15
C GLN A 38 11.33 -7.42 -4.72
N MET A 39 12.64 -7.62 -4.49
CA MET A 39 13.23 -7.44 -3.16
C MET A 39 13.11 -5.99 -2.67
N MET A 40 13.41 -5.01 -3.54
CA MET A 40 13.28 -3.60 -3.21
C MET A 40 11.83 -3.23 -2.87
N ARG A 41 10.87 -3.66 -3.69
CA ARG A 41 9.43 -3.48 -3.44
C ARG A 41 9.02 -4.04 -2.08
N ASN A 42 9.45 -5.26 -1.75
CA ASN A 42 9.09 -5.89 -0.47
C ASN A 42 9.68 -5.12 0.72
N GLN A 43 10.91 -4.60 0.59
CA GLN A 43 11.52 -3.77 1.64
C GLN A 43 10.82 -2.42 1.79
N ASP A 44 10.44 -1.78 0.69
CA ASP A 44 9.70 -0.51 0.71
C ASP A 44 8.28 -0.68 1.25
N GLU A 45 7.61 -1.80 0.95
CA GLU A 45 6.29 -2.11 1.52
C GLU A 45 6.38 -2.24 3.05
N ALA A 46 7.38 -2.98 3.56
CA ALA A 46 7.60 -3.09 5.01
C ALA A 46 7.92 -1.73 5.66
N ARG A 47 8.65 -0.85 4.97
CA ARG A 47 8.90 0.53 5.43
C ARG A 47 7.61 1.36 5.43
N GLN A 48 6.84 1.29 4.35
CA GLN A 48 5.58 2.00 4.18
C GLN A 48 4.63 1.66 5.32
N TYR A 49 4.49 0.37 5.63
CA TYR A 49 3.60 -0.10 6.69
C TYR A 49 4.00 0.43 8.07
N LYS A 50 5.30 0.44 8.39
CA LYS A 50 5.82 1.00 9.65
C LYS A 50 5.54 2.50 9.78
N VAL A 51 5.72 3.26 8.70
CA VAL A 51 5.41 4.70 8.70
C VAL A 51 3.91 4.94 8.81
N TYR A 52 3.10 4.16 8.10
CA TYR A 52 1.64 4.23 8.21
C TYR A 52 1.16 3.99 9.66
N GLU A 53 1.65 2.93 10.31
CA GLU A 53 1.29 2.63 11.71
C GLU A 53 1.73 3.76 12.65
N THR A 54 2.92 4.33 12.43
CA THR A 54 3.41 5.48 13.20
C THR A 54 2.53 6.72 12.99
N ALA A 55 2.14 6.99 11.73
CA ALA A 55 1.25 8.10 11.38
C ALA A 55 -0.15 7.95 11.98
N LYS A 56 -0.66 6.72 12.02
CA LYS A 56 -1.92 6.37 12.67
C LYS A 56 -1.85 6.58 14.17
N GLN A 57 -0.81 6.07 14.84
CA GLN A 57 -0.62 6.24 16.29
C GLN A 57 -0.51 7.71 16.71
N LYS A 58 0.13 8.54 15.88
CA LYS A 58 0.25 10.00 16.10
C LYS A 58 -1.01 10.79 15.71
N GLY A 59 -2.05 10.14 15.17
CA GLY A 59 -3.26 10.81 14.67
C GLY A 59 -3.02 11.66 13.41
N PHE A 60 -1.90 11.47 12.73
CA PHE A 60 -1.56 12.21 11.51
C PHE A 60 -2.21 11.60 10.28
N TYR A 61 -2.56 10.32 10.34
CA TYR A 61 -3.27 9.59 9.31
C TYR A 61 -4.55 8.96 9.89
N LYS A 62 -5.70 9.27 9.30
CA LYS A 62 -6.97 8.60 9.61
C LYS A 62 -7.24 7.61 8.47
N PRO A 63 -7.09 6.29 8.69
CA PRO A 63 -7.44 5.30 7.67
C PRO A 63 -8.92 5.39 7.34
N ALA A 64 -9.31 4.89 6.17
CA ALA A 64 -10.70 4.69 5.83
C ALA A 64 -11.38 3.90 6.95
N GLU A 65 -12.62 4.27 7.28
CA GLU A 65 -13.39 3.54 8.29
C GLU A 65 -13.54 2.09 7.84
N ALA A 66 -13.41 1.17 8.80
CA ALA A 66 -13.62 -0.24 8.51
C ALA A 66 -15.02 -0.41 7.93
N ALA A 67 -15.13 -1.18 6.84
CA ALA A 67 -16.43 -1.51 6.28
C ALA A 67 -17.30 -2.18 7.36
N THR A 68 -18.56 -1.79 7.42
CA THR A 68 -19.52 -2.42 8.34
C THR A 68 -19.70 -3.89 7.98
N GLN A 69 -20.02 -4.73 8.97
CA GLN A 69 -20.27 -6.15 8.72
C GLN A 69 -21.37 -6.36 7.67
N THR A 70 -22.37 -5.48 7.63
CA THR A 70 -23.42 -5.47 6.61
C THR A 70 -22.84 -5.27 5.22
N GLN A 71 -22.02 -4.24 4.99
CA GLN A 71 -21.39 -3.99 3.69
C GLN A 71 -20.51 -5.16 3.25
N ILE A 72 -19.77 -5.77 4.18
CA ILE A 72 -18.95 -6.96 3.91
C ILE A 72 -19.84 -8.13 3.46
N ASN A 73 -20.95 -8.37 4.16
CA ASN A 73 -21.87 -9.46 3.86
C ASN A 73 -22.60 -9.25 2.51
N THR A 74 -22.98 -8.01 2.19
CA THR A 74 -23.58 -7.67 0.89
C THR A 74 -22.63 -7.99 -0.25
N VAL A 75 -21.40 -7.47 -0.22
CA VAL A 75 -20.40 -7.69 -1.29
C VAL A 75 -20.03 -9.18 -1.41
N LYS A 76 -19.90 -9.90 -0.30
CA LYS A 76 -19.68 -11.36 -0.32
C LYS A 76 -20.83 -12.10 -1.01
N SER A 77 -22.07 -11.72 -0.72
CA SER A 77 -23.26 -12.35 -1.33
C SER A 77 -23.33 -12.06 -2.82
N GLU A 78 -23.03 -10.84 -3.25
CA GLU A 78 -22.98 -10.45 -4.67
C GLU A 78 -21.89 -11.20 -5.46
N LEU A 79 -20.71 -11.40 -4.86
CA LEU A 79 -19.61 -12.14 -5.48
C LEU A 79 -19.88 -13.64 -5.59
N THR A 80 -20.54 -14.23 -4.58
CA THR A 80 -20.87 -15.66 -4.56
C THR A 80 -22.10 -15.99 -5.40
N SER A 81 -23.02 -15.04 -5.59
CA SER A 81 -24.20 -15.23 -6.45
C SER A 81 -23.91 -15.08 -7.95
N ASN A 82 -22.76 -14.50 -8.31
CA ASN A 82 -22.29 -14.35 -9.69
C ASN A 82 -21.23 -15.39 -10.09
N GLN A 83 -21.06 -16.46 -9.30
CA GLN A 83 -20.30 -17.67 -9.67
C GLN A 83 -21.24 -18.76 -10.16
#